data_AF-A0A1B3N5R6-F1
#
_entry.id   AF-A0A1B3N5R6-F1
#
_cell.length_a   1.000
_cell.length_b   1.000
_cell.length_c   1.000
_cell.angle_alpha   90.00
_cell.angle_beta   90.00
_cell.angle_gamma   90.00
#
_symmetry.space_group_name_H-M   'P 1'
#
loop_
_entity.id
_entity.type
_entity.pdbx_description
1 polymer ?
#
loop_
_entity_poly.entity_id
_entity_poly.type
_entity_poly.pdbx_seq_one_letter_code
_entity_poly.pdbx_strand_id
1 'polypeptide(L)'
;MLTAFFKSLAQLGDRAILGALAWTLALAALIFALTGWGLWQGLAWAMASYGGPLSGYAEWTGVLAVVATIIAFWFWWRVVAIAVLQLFADRIVIAVERKHYPQAAASARDLPWGPSLAMALRSLGRALVYNAIALPFALVLLFTGVGAPMLFLGVNAVLVGRDLDEMVSARHPGLAAEPSPRTSRFVLGLIANLLLLVPLVNLFAPIIAAAMATHLFHQRRA
;
A
#
# COMPACT_ATOMS: atom_id res chain seq x y z
N MET A 1 10.47 7.80 -18.36
CA MET A 1 10.46 7.34 -16.94
C MET A 1 11.18 8.30 -16.01
N LEU A 2 12.45 8.65 -16.27
CA LEU A 2 13.18 9.67 -15.49
C LEU A 2 12.44 11.02 -15.45
N THR A 3 11.89 11.49 -16.56
CA THR A 3 11.09 12.73 -16.61
C THR A 3 9.81 12.66 -15.77
N ALA A 4 9.19 11.47 -15.65
CA ALA A 4 8.01 11.28 -14.81
C ALA A 4 8.37 11.25 -13.32
N PHE A 5 9.52 10.66 -12.97
CA PHE A 5 10.09 10.68 -11.62
C PHE A 5 10.51 12.09 -11.19
N PHE A 6 11.21 12.85 -12.04
CA PHE A 6 11.58 14.23 -11.71
C PHE A 6 10.36 15.17 -11.66
N LYS A 7 9.34 14.94 -12.49
CA LYS A 7 8.06 15.65 -12.38
C LYS A 7 7.35 15.33 -11.07
N SER A 8 7.28 14.07 -10.65
CA SER A 8 6.67 13.71 -9.37
C SER A 8 7.46 14.21 -8.16
N LEU A 9 8.79 14.28 -8.25
CA LEU A 9 9.65 14.84 -7.21
C LEU A 9 9.49 16.36 -7.10
N ALA A 10 9.46 17.07 -8.23
CA ALA A 10 9.21 18.53 -8.27
C ALA A 10 7.79 18.88 -7.78
N GLN A 11 6.84 17.96 -7.92
CA GLN A 11 5.46 18.10 -7.48
C GLN A 11 5.27 17.98 -5.96
N LEU A 12 6.22 17.40 -5.23
CA LEU A 12 6.13 17.27 -3.76
C LEU A 12 6.05 18.62 -3.03
N GLY A 13 6.56 19.71 -3.63
CA GLY A 13 6.49 21.06 -3.07
C GLY A 13 5.18 21.80 -3.35
N ASP A 14 4.26 21.22 -4.12
CA ASP A 14 3.04 21.90 -4.51
C ASP A 14 2.00 21.90 -3.39
N ARG A 15 1.41 23.07 -3.09
CA ARG A 15 0.41 23.23 -2.02
C ARG A 15 -0.78 22.30 -2.16
N ALA A 16 -1.17 21.92 -3.39
CA ALA A 16 -2.26 20.98 -3.60
C ALA A 16 -1.88 19.55 -3.16
N ILE A 17 -0.63 19.14 -3.41
CA ILE A 17 -0.12 17.80 -3.07
C ILE A 17 0.24 17.72 -1.59
N LEU A 18 0.84 18.78 -1.03
CA LEU A 18 1.04 18.92 0.41
C LEU A 18 -0.28 19.01 1.18
N GLY A 19 -1.28 19.69 0.63
CA GLY A 19 -2.63 19.76 1.20
C GLY A 19 -3.32 18.39 1.18
N ALA A 20 -3.21 17.66 0.06
CA ALA A 20 -3.68 16.29 -0.02
C ALA A 20 -2.93 15.39 0.98
N LEU A 21 -1.60 15.44 1.01
CA LEU A 21 -0.76 14.68 1.95
C LEU A 21 -1.12 14.97 3.41
N ALA A 22 -1.21 16.24 3.80
CA ALA A 22 -1.55 16.65 5.16
C ALA A 22 -2.95 16.19 5.55
N TRP A 23 -3.94 16.36 4.66
CA TRP A 23 -5.28 15.83 4.90
C TRP A 23 -5.31 14.33 5.08
N THR A 24 -4.55 13.62 4.23
CA THR A 24 -4.55 12.17 4.25
C THR A 24 -3.83 11.68 5.51
N LEU A 25 -2.68 12.24 5.86
CA LEU A 25 -1.95 11.94 7.11
C LEU A 25 -2.78 12.26 8.36
N ALA A 26 -3.48 13.39 8.38
CA ALA A 26 -4.40 13.74 9.45
C ALA A 26 -5.54 12.72 9.57
N LEU A 27 -6.10 12.28 8.45
CA LEU A 27 -7.15 11.25 8.43
C LEU A 27 -6.62 9.89 8.91
N ALA A 28 -5.39 9.49 8.51
CA ALA A 28 -4.75 8.28 9.05
C ALA A 28 -4.56 8.37 10.56
N ALA A 29 -4.02 9.49 11.04
CA ALA A 29 -3.81 9.71 12.47
C ALA A 29 -5.13 9.67 13.25
N LEU A 30 -6.19 10.26 12.68
CA LEU A 30 -7.53 10.22 13.27
C LEU A 30 -8.09 8.80 13.32
N ILE A 31 -8.04 8.05 12.21
CA ILE A 31 -8.50 6.65 12.17
C ILE A 31 -7.71 5.80 13.17
N PHE A 32 -6.39 5.99 13.23
CA PHE A 32 -5.52 5.29 14.17
C PHE A 32 -5.87 5.64 15.62
N ALA A 33 -6.01 6.91 15.96
CA ALA A 33 -6.38 7.32 17.32
C ALA A 33 -7.76 6.77 17.74
N LEU A 34 -8.78 6.92 16.88
CA LEU A 34 -10.14 6.48 17.18
C LEU A 34 -10.25 4.96 17.30
N THR A 35 -9.69 4.22 16.34
CA THR A 35 -9.79 2.75 16.36
C THR A 35 -8.90 2.11 17.42
N GLY A 36 -7.73 2.71 17.71
CA GLY A 36 -6.84 2.26 18.77
C GLY A 36 -7.45 2.51 20.15
N TRP A 37 -8.06 3.69 20.34
CA TRP A 37 -8.83 3.97 21.56
C TRP A 37 -10.03 3.02 21.70
N GLY A 38 -10.79 2.81 20.62
CA GLY A 38 -11.90 1.85 20.63
C GLY A 38 -11.47 0.42 20.97
N LEU A 39 -10.33 -0.03 20.41
CA LEU A 39 -9.76 -1.34 20.73
C LEU A 39 -9.34 -1.43 22.19
N TRP A 40 -8.67 -0.41 22.72
CA TRP A 40 -8.29 -0.35 24.13
C TRP A 40 -9.50 -0.44 25.05
N GLN A 41 -10.54 0.36 24.79
CA GLN A 41 -11.78 0.34 25.57
C GLN A 41 -12.48 -1.02 25.46
N GLY A 42 -12.50 -1.63 24.28
CA GLY A 42 -13.07 -2.96 24.05
C GLY A 42 -12.33 -4.07 24.80
N LEU A 43 -10.99 -4.04 24.80
CA LEU A 43 -10.15 -4.96 25.58
C LEU A 43 -10.38 -4.78 27.07
N ALA A 44 -10.38 -3.53 27.56
CA ALA A 44 -10.60 -3.23 28.98
C ALA A 44 -11.99 -3.71 29.45
N TRP A 45 -13.04 -3.46 28.66
CA TRP A 45 -14.39 -3.94 28.93
C TRP A 45 -14.49 -5.47 28.91
N ALA A 46 -13.88 -6.12 27.92
CA ALA A 46 -13.89 -7.59 27.81
C ALA A 46 -13.15 -8.24 29.00
N MET A 47 -12.02 -7.67 29.41
CA MET A 47 -11.27 -8.13 30.58
C MET A 47 -12.08 -7.96 31.87
N ALA A 48 -12.77 -6.82 32.05
CA ALA A 48 -13.62 -6.59 33.21
C ALA A 48 -14.84 -7.55 33.24
N SER A 49 -15.42 -7.85 32.09
CA SER A 49 -16.65 -8.65 31.99
C SER A 49 -16.40 -10.16 32.01
N TYR A 50 -15.30 -10.63 31.42
CA TYR A 50 -15.01 -12.05 31.20
C TYR A 50 -13.72 -12.54 31.86
N GLY A 51 -12.94 -11.66 32.51
CA GLY A 51 -11.72 -12.05 33.24
C GLY A 51 -11.97 -12.76 34.57
N GLY A 52 -13.22 -12.78 35.06
CA GLY A 52 -13.64 -13.36 36.33
C GLY A 52 -13.27 -14.84 36.59
N PRO A 53 -13.35 -15.77 35.63
CA PRO A 53 -13.01 -17.18 35.84
C PRO A 53 -11.51 -17.44 36.11
N LEU A 54 -10.65 -16.50 35.73
CA LEU A 54 -9.20 -16.60 35.92
C LEU A 54 -8.73 -15.89 37.21
N SER A 55 -9.63 -15.20 37.93
CA SER A 55 -9.32 -14.34 39.09
C SER A 55 -8.59 -15.04 40.26
N GLY A 56 -8.69 -16.37 40.39
CA GLY A 56 -7.95 -17.16 41.37
C GLY A 56 -6.46 -17.36 41.05
N TYR A 57 -6.02 -17.05 39.82
CA TYR A 57 -4.65 -17.12 39.33
C TYR A 57 -4.20 -15.75 38.82
N ALA A 58 -4.17 -14.76 39.71
CA ALA A 58 -3.92 -13.34 39.38
C ALA A 58 -2.62 -13.10 38.58
N GLU A 59 -1.60 -13.96 38.73
CA GLU A 59 -0.36 -13.85 37.95
C GLU A 59 -0.55 -14.29 36.48
N TRP A 60 -1.27 -15.39 36.25
CA TRP A 60 -1.54 -15.90 34.89
C TRP A 60 -2.55 -15.03 34.14
N THR A 61 -3.48 -14.37 34.84
CA THR A 61 -4.43 -13.43 34.22
C THR A 61 -3.73 -12.21 33.64
N GLY A 62 -2.77 -11.64 34.38
CA GLY A 62 -2.00 -10.48 33.95
C GLY A 62 -1.14 -10.80 32.73
N VAL A 63 -0.44 -11.93 32.74
CA VAL A 63 0.38 -12.38 31.60
C VAL A 63 -0.48 -12.61 30.36
N LEU A 64 -1.61 -13.32 30.49
CA LEU A 64 -2.50 -13.58 29.37
C LEU A 64 -3.11 -12.28 28.81
N ALA A 65 -3.46 -11.33 29.66
CA ALA A 65 -3.98 -10.02 29.26
C ALA A 65 -2.95 -9.22 28.47
N VAL A 66 -1.69 -9.21 28.92
CA VAL A 66 -0.59 -8.53 28.23
C VAL A 66 -0.36 -9.18 26.85
N VAL A 67 -0.28 -10.51 26.79
CA VAL A 67 -0.09 -11.24 25.52
C VAL A 67 -1.26 -10.98 24.57
N ALA A 68 -2.50 -11.08 25.04
CA ALA A 68 -3.68 -10.81 24.24
C ALA A 68 -3.71 -9.37 23.72
N THR A 69 -3.32 -8.40 24.56
CA THR A 69 -3.23 -6.98 24.18
C THR A 69 -2.15 -6.78 23.12
N ILE A 70 -0.96 -7.35 23.28
CA ILE A 70 0.13 -7.26 22.30
C ILE A 70 -0.32 -7.83 20.95
N ILE A 71 -0.94 -9.02 20.95
CA ILE A 71 -1.45 -9.64 19.74
C ILE A 71 -2.54 -8.75 19.10
N ALA A 72 -3.50 -8.28 19.90
CA ALA A 72 -4.57 -7.42 19.40
C ALA A 72 -4.03 -6.14 18.76
N PHE A 73 -3.12 -5.43 19.42
CA PHE A 73 -2.48 -4.23 18.88
C PHE A 73 -1.59 -4.52 17.67
N TRP A 74 -0.90 -5.66 17.63
CA TRP A 74 -0.12 -6.09 16.48
C TRP A 74 -0.97 -6.30 15.23
N PHE A 75 -2.10 -7.01 15.37
CA PHE A 75 -3.05 -7.20 14.28
C PHE A 75 -3.74 -5.90 13.90
N TRP A 76 -4.19 -5.13 14.89
CA TRP A 76 -4.85 -3.84 14.70
C TRP A 76 -3.98 -2.87 13.90
N TRP A 77 -2.71 -2.71 14.26
CA TRP A 77 -1.75 -1.90 13.50
C TRP A 77 -1.72 -2.31 12.03
N ARG A 78 -1.66 -3.61 11.72
CA ARG A 78 -1.62 -4.11 10.34
C ARG A 78 -2.91 -3.82 9.58
N VAL A 79 -4.06 -4.07 10.20
CA VAL A 79 -5.37 -3.83 9.60
C VAL A 79 -5.56 -2.35 9.30
N VAL A 80 -5.27 -1.49 10.27
CA VAL A 80 -5.35 -0.03 10.09
C VAL A 80 -4.38 0.44 9.02
N ALA A 81 -3.13 -0.01 9.03
CA ALA A 81 -2.15 0.35 8.01
C ALA A 81 -2.60 0.00 6.59
N ILE A 82 -3.17 -1.19 6.38
CA ILE A 82 -3.70 -1.62 5.07
C ILE A 82 -4.89 -0.75 4.65
N ALA A 83 -5.85 -0.51 5.55
CA ALA A 83 -7.03 0.29 5.27
C ALA A 83 -6.67 1.74 4.93
N VAL A 84 -5.75 2.31 5.70
CA VAL A 84 -5.16 3.63 5.48
C VAL A 84 -4.48 3.66 4.11
N LEU A 85 -3.58 2.73 3.80
CA LEU A 85 -2.87 2.70 2.52
C LEU A 85 -3.82 2.70 1.31
N GLN A 86 -4.90 1.91 1.37
CA GLN A 86 -5.90 1.85 0.30
C GLN A 86 -6.63 3.19 0.10
N LEU A 87 -7.06 3.83 1.20
CA LEU A 87 -7.72 5.13 1.13
C LEU A 87 -6.81 6.24 0.59
N PHE A 88 -5.50 6.14 0.86
CA PHE A 88 -4.50 7.09 0.40
C PHE A 88 -4.23 6.96 -1.10
N ALA A 89 -4.00 5.73 -1.58
CA ALA A 89 -3.61 5.46 -2.96
C ALA A 89 -4.63 6.03 -3.96
N ASP A 90 -5.93 5.79 -3.73
CA ASP A 90 -7.01 6.27 -4.61
C ASP A 90 -7.09 7.80 -4.65
N ARG A 91 -6.97 8.46 -3.49
CA ARG A 91 -7.04 9.93 -3.39
C ARG A 91 -5.91 10.62 -4.12
N ILE A 92 -4.70 10.06 -4.06
CA ILE A 92 -3.54 10.60 -4.75
C ILE A 92 -3.72 10.53 -6.26
N VAL A 93 -4.18 9.38 -6.77
CA VAL A 93 -4.46 9.22 -8.20
C VAL A 93 -5.47 10.28 -8.66
N ILE A 94 -6.58 10.45 -7.93
CA ILE A 94 -7.60 11.46 -8.24
C ILE A 94 -7.01 12.88 -8.24
N ALA A 95 -6.19 13.23 -7.24
CA ALA A 95 -5.58 14.55 -7.14
C ALA A 95 -4.62 14.83 -8.32
N VAL A 96 -3.82 13.84 -8.72
CA VAL A 96 -2.90 13.94 -9.85
C VAL A 96 -3.66 14.05 -11.17
N GLU A 97 -4.69 13.22 -11.37
CA GLU A 97 -5.54 13.24 -12.57
C GLU A 97 -6.25 14.59 -12.73
N ARG A 98 -6.90 15.11 -11.67
CA ARG A 98 -7.60 16.40 -11.72
C ARG A 98 -6.70 17.56 -12.10
N LYS A 99 -5.44 17.51 -11.67
CA LYS A 99 -4.48 18.59 -11.88
C LYS A 99 -3.79 18.53 -13.25
N HIS A 100 -3.37 17.35 -13.67
CA HIS A 100 -2.52 17.19 -14.85
C HIS A 100 -3.26 16.63 -16.07
N TYR A 101 -4.40 15.98 -15.86
CA TYR A 101 -5.19 15.33 -16.91
C TYR A 101 -6.70 15.59 -16.71
N PRO A 102 -7.15 16.86 -16.69
CA PRO A 102 -8.52 17.21 -16.34
C PRO A 102 -9.58 16.56 -17.25
N GLN A 103 -9.24 16.36 -18.53
CA GLN A 103 -10.10 15.65 -19.49
C GLN A 103 -10.24 14.15 -19.15
N ALA A 104 -9.17 13.51 -18.70
CA ALA A 104 -9.20 12.11 -18.28
C ALA A 104 -9.90 11.94 -16.92
N ALA A 105 -9.72 12.89 -16.01
CA ALA A 105 -10.40 12.91 -14.72
C ALA A 105 -11.94 13.00 -14.87
N ALA A 106 -12.42 13.70 -15.90
CA ALA A 106 -13.85 13.80 -16.20
C ALA A 106 -14.47 12.48 -16.71
N SER A 107 -13.65 11.60 -17.30
CA SER A 107 -14.06 10.28 -17.78
C SER A 107 -13.75 9.12 -16.82
N ALA A 108 -13.07 9.40 -15.71
CA ALA A 108 -12.67 8.39 -14.74
C ALA A 108 -13.91 7.79 -14.05
N ARG A 109 -13.93 6.46 -13.90
CA ARG A 109 -14.96 5.77 -13.12
C ARG A 109 -14.40 5.37 -11.76
N ASP A 110 -15.17 5.65 -10.71
CA ASP A 110 -14.92 5.05 -9.41
C ASP A 110 -15.13 3.54 -9.51
N LEU A 111 -14.17 2.77 -9.00
CA LEU A 111 -14.21 1.33 -9.09
C LEU A 111 -15.24 0.78 -8.09
N PRO A 112 -16.23 -0.01 -8.54
CA PRO A 112 -17.14 -0.68 -7.62
C PRO A 112 -16.38 -1.69 -6.76
N TRP A 113 -16.89 -1.98 -5.56
CA TRP A 113 -16.26 -2.89 -4.60
C TRP A 113 -15.97 -4.29 -5.17
N GLY A 114 -16.84 -4.83 -6.03
CA GLY A 114 -16.69 -6.17 -6.64
C GLY A 114 -15.43 -6.30 -7.52
N PRO A 115 -15.27 -5.48 -8.58
CA PRO A 115 -14.05 -5.44 -9.37
C PRO A 115 -12.77 -5.21 -8.56
N SER A 116 -12.82 -4.34 -7.55
CA SER A 116 -11.69 -4.09 -6.64
C SER A 116 -11.28 -5.34 -5.86
N LEU A 117 -12.25 -6.12 -5.37
CA LEU A 117 -11.97 -7.38 -4.67
C LEU A 117 -11.34 -8.43 -5.60
N ALA A 118 -11.84 -8.55 -6.83
CA ALA A 118 -11.28 -9.47 -7.82
C ALA A 118 -9.82 -9.09 -8.18
N MET A 119 -9.51 -7.81 -8.31
CA MET A 119 -8.14 -7.33 -8.51
C MET A 119 -7.24 -7.67 -7.32
N ALA A 120 -7.72 -7.44 -6.10
CA ALA A 120 -6.98 -7.76 -4.87
C ALA A 120 -6.66 -9.27 -4.77
N LEU A 121 -7.64 -10.14 -5.05
CA LEU A 121 -7.44 -11.59 -5.05
C LEU A 121 -6.45 -12.05 -6.12
N ARG A 122 -6.50 -11.45 -7.32
CA ARG A 122 -5.52 -11.73 -8.38
C ARG A 122 -4.11 -11.28 -7.99
N SER A 123 -3.97 -10.09 -7.40
CA SER A 123 -2.68 -9.61 -6.87
C SER A 123 -2.14 -10.57 -5.81
N LEU A 124 -2.97 -10.97 -4.84
CA LEU A 124 -2.60 -11.92 -3.80
C LEU A 124 -2.14 -13.27 -4.38
N GLY A 125 -2.91 -13.84 -5.32
CA GLY A 125 -2.54 -15.09 -5.99
C GLY A 125 -1.20 -14.99 -6.72
N ARG A 126 -0.96 -13.88 -7.44
CA ARG A 126 0.34 -13.63 -8.09
C ARG A 126 1.46 -13.52 -7.06
N ALA A 127 1.25 -12.78 -5.98
CA ALA A 127 2.25 -12.61 -4.93
C ALA A 127 2.63 -13.95 -4.31
N LEU A 128 1.65 -14.81 -3.99
CA LEU A 128 1.90 -16.14 -3.46
C LEU A 128 2.71 -17.01 -4.42
N VAL A 129 2.31 -17.08 -5.70
CA VAL A 129 3.01 -17.88 -6.72
C VAL A 129 4.45 -17.38 -6.91
N TYR A 130 4.65 -16.08 -7.06
CA TYR A 130 5.97 -15.51 -7.32
C TYR A 130 6.90 -15.68 -6.12
N ASN A 131 6.40 -15.48 -4.90
CA ASN A 131 7.19 -15.71 -3.69
C ASN A 131 7.48 -17.20 -3.49
N ALA A 132 6.53 -18.09 -3.74
CA ALA A 132 6.75 -19.54 -3.66
C ALA A 132 7.83 -20.02 -4.64
N ILE A 133 7.84 -19.49 -5.87
CA ILE A 133 8.88 -19.76 -6.87
C ILE A 133 10.22 -19.15 -6.42
N ALA A 134 10.23 -17.95 -5.83
CA ALA A 134 11.45 -17.27 -5.41
C ALA A 134 12.15 -17.95 -4.22
N LEU A 135 11.39 -18.57 -3.30
CA LEU A 135 11.92 -19.20 -2.08
C LEU A 135 13.07 -20.20 -2.31
N PRO A 136 12.97 -21.21 -3.21
CA PRO A 136 14.08 -22.14 -3.44
C PRO A 136 15.34 -21.45 -3.94
N PHE A 137 15.22 -20.44 -4.81
CA PHE A 137 16.37 -19.66 -5.27
C PHE A 137 16.92 -18.76 -4.17
N ALA A 138 16.05 -18.18 -3.34
CA ALA A 138 16.46 -17.37 -2.21
C ALA A 138 17.29 -18.20 -1.22
N LEU A 139 16.88 -19.45 -0.94
CA LEU A 139 17.62 -20.37 -0.07
C LEU A 139 19.04 -20.63 -0.59
N VAL A 140 19.17 -20.87 -1.90
CA VAL A 140 20.50 -21.01 -2.52
C VAL A 140 21.27 -19.70 -2.42
N LEU A 141 20.64 -18.55 -2.68
CA LEU A 141 21.32 -17.25 -2.66
C LEU A 141 21.65 -16.74 -1.26
N LEU A 142 21.18 -17.37 -0.18
CA LEU A 142 21.48 -16.95 1.19
C LEU A 142 22.99 -16.92 1.47
N PHE A 143 23.78 -17.82 0.88
CA PHE A 143 25.23 -17.85 1.10
C PHE A 143 25.93 -16.56 0.64
N THR A 144 25.33 -15.82 -0.30
CA THR A 144 25.90 -14.57 -0.83
C THR A 144 25.66 -13.37 0.08
N GLY A 145 24.77 -13.47 1.08
CA GLY A 145 24.34 -12.38 1.95
C GLY A 145 23.44 -11.33 1.28
N VAL A 146 23.67 -11.00 0.01
CA VAL A 146 22.92 -9.97 -0.74
C VAL A 146 21.97 -10.53 -1.81
N GLY A 147 22.17 -11.77 -2.24
CA GLY A 147 21.42 -12.37 -3.36
C GLY A 147 19.94 -12.59 -3.05
N ALA A 148 19.61 -13.05 -1.84
CA ALA A 148 18.21 -13.20 -1.43
C ALA A 148 17.46 -11.85 -1.37
N PRO A 149 17.97 -10.79 -0.71
CA PRO A 149 17.39 -9.46 -0.79
C PRO A 149 17.20 -8.94 -2.22
N MET A 150 18.20 -9.10 -3.09
CA MET A 150 18.13 -8.65 -4.49
C MET A 150 17.08 -9.41 -5.31
N LEU A 151 16.96 -10.73 -5.08
CA LEU A 151 15.92 -11.55 -5.71
C LEU A 151 14.53 -11.06 -5.31
N PHE A 152 14.28 -10.89 -4.00
CA PHE A 152 12.99 -10.40 -3.53
C PHE A 152 12.69 -8.96 -3.97
N LEU A 153 13.71 -8.10 -4.06
CA LEU A 153 13.55 -6.75 -4.61
C LEU A 153 13.03 -6.82 -6.07
N GLY A 154 13.63 -7.68 -6.89
CA GLY A 154 13.23 -7.89 -8.29
C GLY A 154 11.84 -8.50 -8.43
N VAL A 155 11.52 -9.52 -7.63
CA VAL A 155 10.19 -10.14 -7.60
C VAL A 155 9.12 -9.13 -7.22
N ASN A 156 9.34 -8.37 -6.15
CA ASN A 156 8.40 -7.34 -5.72
C ASN A 156 8.30 -6.19 -6.74
N ALA A 157 9.37 -5.85 -7.46
CA ALA A 157 9.31 -4.86 -8.52
C ALA A 157 8.36 -5.26 -9.67
N VAL A 158 8.34 -6.55 -10.03
CA VAL A 158 7.38 -7.07 -11.02
C VAL A 158 5.95 -7.02 -10.49
N LEU A 159 5.72 -7.42 -9.24
CA LEU A 159 4.40 -7.46 -8.62
C LEU A 159 3.81 -6.04 -8.46
N VAL A 160 4.53 -5.16 -7.75
CA VAL A 160 4.11 -3.78 -7.48
C VAL A 160 3.91 -3.00 -8.76
N GLY A 161 4.83 -3.13 -9.72
CA GLY A 161 4.73 -2.45 -11.00
C GLY A 161 3.51 -2.85 -11.82
N ARG A 162 3.10 -4.12 -11.72
CA ARG A 162 1.88 -4.62 -12.36
C ARG A 162 0.63 -4.15 -11.63
N ASP A 163 0.63 -4.16 -10.30
CA ASP A 163 -0.52 -3.75 -9.49
C ASP A 163 -0.83 -2.25 -9.68
N LEU A 164 0.21 -1.40 -9.74
CA LEU A 164 0.06 0.03 -10.04
C LEU A 164 -0.51 0.28 -11.44
N ASP A 165 -0.08 -0.50 -12.44
CA ASP A 165 -0.60 -0.40 -13.81
C ASP A 165 -2.06 -0.86 -13.91
N GLU A 166 -2.41 -1.95 -13.22
CA GLU A 166 -3.77 -2.49 -13.16
C GLU A 166 -4.70 -1.50 -12.46
N MET A 167 -4.26 -0.86 -11.37
CA MET A 167 -5.01 0.15 -10.63
C MET A 167 -5.37 1.36 -11.49
N VAL A 168 -4.42 1.92 -12.24
CA VAL A 168 -4.69 3.09 -13.10
C VAL A 168 -5.53 2.70 -14.32
N SER A 169 -5.24 1.57 -14.96
CA SER A 169 -5.96 1.14 -16.15
C SER A 169 -7.42 0.77 -15.85
N ALA A 170 -7.71 0.19 -14.68
CA ALA A 170 -9.07 -0.15 -14.27
C ALA A 170 -10.00 1.08 -14.18
N ARG A 171 -9.48 2.25 -13.84
CA ARG A 171 -10.25 3.51 -13.77
C ARG A 171 -10.66 4.05 -15.14
N HIS A 172 -10.01 3.57 -16.21
CA HIS A 172 -10.19 4.08 -17.58
C HIS A 172 -10.46 2.94 -18.58
N PRO A 173 -11.60 2.22 -18.48
CA PRO A 173 -11.87 1.04 -19.31
C PRO A 173 -11.94 1.36 -20.82
N GLY A 174 -12.40 2.56 -21.19
CA GLY A 174 -12.43 3.01 -22.60
C GLY A 174 -11.04 3.36 -23.16
N LEU A 175 -10.06 3.54 -22.28
CA LEU A 175 -8.68 3.71 -22.68
C LEU A 175 -7.96 2.33 -22.62
N ALA A 176 -8.12 1.53 -21.57
CA ALA A 176 -7.32 0.35 -21.17
C ALA A 176 -7.02 -0.82 -22.16
N ALA A 177 -7.13 -0.66 -23.48
CA ALA A 177 -6.96 -1.70 -24.50
C ALA A 177 -5.63 -2.49 -24.44
N GLU A 178 -4.50 -1.87 -24.05
CA GLU A 178 -3.22 -2.58 -23.93
C GLU A 178 -2.50 -2.37 -22.59
N PRO A 179 -1.97 -3.43 -21.95
CA PRO A 179 -1.14 -3.33 -20.75
C PRO A 179 0.17 -2.61 -21.01
N SER A 180 0.75 -2.04 -19.96
CA SER A 180 2.06 -1.39 -20.07
C SER A 180 3.20 -2.33 -20.49
N PRO A 181 4.24 -1.84 -21.18
CA PRO A 181 5.41 -2.65 -21.46
C PRO A 181 5.98 -3.28 -20.18
N ARG A 182 6.44 -4.54 -20.26
CA ARG A 182 6.96 -5.27 -19.08
C ARG A 182 8.10 -4.50 -18.41
N THR A 183 8.99 -3.91 -19.21
CA THR A 183 10.11 -3.09 -18.71
C THR A 183 9.64 -1.86 -17.96
N SER A 184 8.61 -1.17 -18.45
CA SER A 184 8.07 0.02 -17.78
C SER A 184 7.41 -0.32 -16.45
N ARG A 185 6.68 -1.44 -16.38
CA ARG A 185 6.11 -1.94 -15.12
C ARG A 185 7.22 -2.31 -14.13
N PHE A 186 8.22 -3.05 -14.58
CA PHE A 186 9.35 -3.44 -13.74
C PHE A 186 10.07 -2.22 -13.16
N VAL A 187 10.41 -1.22 -13.98
CA VAL A 187 11.10 -0.01 -13.50
C VAL A 187 10.22 0.80 -12.54
N LEU A 188 8.91 0.89 -12.81
CA LEU A 188 7.96 1.54 -11.91
C LEU A 188 7.95 0.87 -10.53
N GLY A 189 7.80 -0.46 -10.48
CA GLY A 189 7.81 -1.20 -9.23
C GLY A 189 9.17 -1.21 -8.54
N LEU A 190 10.27 -1.20 -9.30
CA LEU A 190 11.62 -1.12 -8.74
C LEU A 190 11.84 0.21 -8.04
N ILE A 191 11.47 1.32 -8.68
CA ILE A 191 11.55 2.66 -8.06
C ILE A 191 10.65 2.72 -6.82
N ALA A 192 9.42 2.21 -6.90
CA ALA A 192 8.52 2.17 -5.75
C ALA A 192 9.13 1.41 -4.55
N ASN A 193 9.69 0.22 -4.78
CA ASN A 193 10.33 -0.57 -3.73
C ASN A 193 11.58 0.09 -3.15
N LEU A 194 12.42 0.69 -3.99
CA LEU A 194 13.63 1.37 -3.54
C LEU A 194 13.29 2.57 -2.66
N LEU A 195 12.25 3.33 -3.00
CA LEU A 195 11.77 4.45 -2.18
C LEU A 195 11.22 3.95 -0.83
N LEU A 196 10.56 2.79 -0.80
CA LEU A 196 10.08 2.17 0.45
C LEU A 196 11.21 1.71 1.37
N LEU A 197 12.39 1.42 0.81
CA LEU A 197 13.56 0.99 1.57
C LEU A 197 14.23 2.13 2.34
N VAL A 198 14.05 3.36 1.89
CA VAL A 198 14.66 4.54 2.50
C VAL A 198 13.74 5.09 3.61
N PRO A 199 14.19 5.13 4.88
CA PRO A 199 13.40 5.72 5.96
C PRO A 199 12.99 7.16 5.64
N LEU A 200 11.82 7.59 6.12
CA LEU A 200 11.19 8.90 5.85
C LEU A 200 10.71 9.07 4.39
N VAL A 201 11.51 8.66 3.40
CA VAL A 201 11.12 8.67 1.98
C VAL A 201 10.00 7.67 1.71
N ASN A 202 9.97 6.56 2.45
CA ASN A 202 8.91 5.55 2.38
C ASN A 202 7.50 6.09 2.63
N LEU A 203 7.34 7.23 3.34
CA LEU A 203 6.06 7.92 3.52
C LEU A 203 5.53 8.50 2.20
N PHE A 204 6.43 8.93 1.32
CA PHE A 204 6.11 9.50 0.02
C PHE A 204 6.11 8.46 -1.10
N ALA A 205 6.72 7.29 -0.88
CA ALA A 205 6.88 6.26 -1.89
C ALA A 205 5.55 5.84 -2.56
N PRO A 206 4.44 5.57 -1.84
CA PRO A 206 3.16 5.23 -2.47
C PRO A 206 2.63 6.36 -3.35
N ILE A 207 2.87 7.61 -2.94
CA ILE A 207 2.43 8.82 -3.65
C ILE A 207 3.17 8.96 -4.97
N ILE A 208 4.50 8.87 -4.89
CA ILE A 208 5.39 8.98 -6.04
C ILE A 208 5.09 7.83 -7.01
N ALA A 209 4.90 6.61 -6.51
CA ALA A 209 4.59 5.44 -7.32
C ALA A 209 3.24 5.56 -8.04
N ALA A 210 2.19 5.98 -7.34
CA ALA A 210 0.87 6.22 -7.93
C ALA A 210 0.92 7.33 -9.00
N ALA A 211 1.54 8.48 -8.68
CA ALA A 211 1.69 9.59 -9.62
C ALA A 211 2.48 9.19 -10.88
N MET A 212 3.58 8.44 -10.71
CA MET A 212 4.36 7.92 -11.83
C MET A 212 3.55 6.95 -12.69
N ALA A 213 2.75 6.07 -12.09
CA ALA A 213 1.87 5.17 -12.81
C ALA A 213 0.85 5.93 -13.66
N THR A 214 0.20 6.94 -13.08
CA THR A 214 -0.76 7.82 -13.77
C THR A 214 -0.12 8.55 -14.94
N HIS A 215 1.05 9.18 -14.74
CA HIS A 215 1.78 9.85 -15.81
C HIS A 215 2.22 8.89 -16.92
N LEU A 216 2.73 7.71 -16.57
CA LEU A 216 3.13 6.69 -17.53
C LEU A 216 1.92 6.21 -18.35
N PHE A 217 0.75 6.07 -17.74
CA PHE A 217 -0.48 5.65 -18.41
C PHE A 217 -0.96 6.69 -19.42
N HIS A 218 -1.03 7.97 -19.03
CA HIS A 218 -1.53 9.03 -19.92
C HIS A 218 -0.50 9.49 -20.97
N GLN A 219 0.80 9.50 -20.68
CA GLN A 219 1.83 9.88 -21.66
C GLN A 219 1.91 8.94 -22.86
N ARG A 220 1.42 7.70 -22.74
CA ARG A 220 1.34 6.76 -23.87
C ARG A 220 0.09 6.96 -24.74
N ARG A 221 -0.83 7.82 -24.30
CA ARG A 221 -2.13 8.04 -24.95
C ARG A 221 -2.31 9.48 -25.45
N ALA A 222 -1.37 10.36 -25.14
CA ALA A 222 -1.20 11.64 -25.80
C ALA A 222 -0.40 11.43 -27.09
#